data_AF-A0A5Q4FF69-F1
#
_entry.id   AF-A0A5Q4FF69-F1
#
_cell.length_a   1.000
_cell.length_b   1.000
_cell.length_c   1.000
_cell.angle_alpha   90.00
_cell.angle_beta   90.00
_cell.angle_gamma   90.00
#
_symmetry.space_group_name_H-M   'P 1'
#
loop_
_entity.id
_entity.type
_entity.pdbx_description
1 polymer ?
#
loop_
_entity_poly.entity_id
_entity_poly.type
_entity_poly.pdbx_seq_one_letter_code
_entity_poly.pdbx_strand_id
1 'polypeptide(L)'
;MTEQERSHYLLHAALGFLSILLLILLVALFTRIIYPRIVAERTEVSLLLSEVIQVEVRNGCGIPGLANRFTSVLRQNGFDVVESGNFDTFDVTRSFVIDRSGNLDNARRVARALGLSDDRIIREISPDFYLDATIVIGSDYESLNQ
;
A
#
# COMPACT_ATOMS: atom_id res chain seq x y z
N MET A 1 -53.95 15.28 23.92
CA MET A 1 -53.16 15.34 22.67
C MET A 1 -53.61 14.19 21.82
N THR A 2 -54.26 14.48 20.70
CA THR A 2 -54.89 13.45 19.86
C THR A 2 -53.83 12.62 19.13
N GLU A 3 -54.13 11.37 18.81
CA GLU A 3 -53.21 10.45 18.12
C GLU A 3 -52.71 11.02 16.77
N GLN A 4 -53.58 11.82 16.14
CA GLN A 4 -53.32 12.54 14.89
C GLN A 4 -52.35 13.73 15.04
N GLU A 5 -52.36 14.42 16.19
CA GLU A 5 -51.36 15.46 16.49
C GLU A 5 -49.99 14.84 16.71
N ARG A 6 -49.91 13.75 17.48
CA ARG A 6 -48.64 13.05 17.77
C ARG A 6 -47.97 12.53 16.50
N SER A 7 -48.73 11.92 15.58
CA SER A 7 -48.18 11.42 14.32
C SER A 7 -47.63 12.56 13.43
N HIS A 8 -48.29 13.72 13.42
CA HIS A 8 -47.82 14.90 12.70
C HIS A 8 -46.51 15.44 13.29
N TYR A 9 -46.39 15.55 14.62
CA TYR A 9 -45.13 15.96 15.25
C TYR A 9 -44.00 14.95 15.03
N LEU A 10 -44.28 13.66 15.10
CA LEU A 10 -43.29 12.60 14.85
C LEU A 10 -42.78 12.64 13.40
N LEU A 11 -43.67 12.91 12.43
CA LEU A 11 -43.31 13.05 11.02
C LEU A 11 -42.35 14.24 10.81
N HIS A 12 -42.69 15.41 11.35
CA HIS A 12 -41.83 16.60 11.24
C HIS A 12 -40.50 16.44 11.95
N ALA A 13 -40.48 15.80 13.11
CA ALA A 13 -39.24 15.48 13.83
C ALA A 13 -38.35 14.52 13.03
N ALA A 14 -38.93 13.48 12.42
CA ALA A 14 -38.22 12.53 11.58
C ALA A 14 -37.64 13.21 10.31
N LEU A 15 -38.40 14.09 9.67
CA LEU A 15 -37.94 14.87 8.52
C LEU A 15 -36.78 15.79 8.89
N GLY A 16 -36.85 16.46 10.04
CA GLY A 16 -35.76 17.30 10.55
C GLY A 16 -34.49 16.49 10.83
N PHE A 17 -34.62 15.36 11.52
CA PHE A 17 -33.50 14.45 11.79
C PHE A 17 -32.86 13.93 10.51
N LEU A 18 -33.67 13.47 9.55
CA LEU A 18 -33.18 12.96 8.27
C LEU A 18 -32.46 14.04 7.45
N SER A 19 -32.93 15.29 7.52
CA SER A 19 -32.29 16.43 6.85
C SER A 19 -30.91 16.73 7.45
N ILE A 20 -30.79 16.72 8.78
CA ILE A 20 -29.52 16.92 9.48
C ILE A 20 -28.54 15.77 9.15
N LEU A 21 -29.02 14.52 9.19
CA LEU A 21 -28.22 13.35 8.85
C LEU A 21 -27.70 13.42 7.41
N LEU A 22 -28.57 13.79 6.47
CA LEU A 22 -28.20 13.97 5.07
C LEU A 22 -27.12 15.05 4.92
N LEU A 23 -27.25 16.18 5.61
CA LEU A 23 -26.25 17.24 5.58
C LEU A 23 -24.89 16.76 6.09
N ILE A 24 -24.87 16.02 7.21
CA ILE A 24 -23.62 15.45 7.77
C ILE A 24 -22.97 14.48 6.77
N LEU A 25 -23.75 13.60 6.13
CA LEU A 25 -23.24 12.66 5.15
C LEU A 25 -22.69 13.36 3.89
N LEU A 26 -23.38 14.41 3.41
CA LEU A 26 -22.92 15.21 2.28
C LEU A 26 -21.62 15.94 2.61
N VAL A 27 -21.51 16.53 3.81
CA VAL A 27 -20.26 17.16 4.28
C VAL A 27 -19.15 16.11 4.37
N ALA A 28 -19.39 14.94 4.96
CA ALA A 28 -18.40 13.87 5.06
C ALA A 28 -17.95 13.34 3.68
N LEU A 29 -18.86 13.25 2.71
CA LEU A 29 -18.55 12.85 1.35
C LEU A 29 -17.75 13.93 0.62
N PHE A 30 -18.16 15.19 0.77
CA PHE A 30 -17.48 16.34 0.18
C PHE A 30 -16.07 16.49 0.75
N THR A 31 -15.90 16.35 2.08
CA THR A 31 -14.59 16.36 2.71
C THR A 31 -13.74 15.18 2.24
N ARG A 32 -14.32 13.99 2.06
CA ARG A 32 -13.60 12.84 1.49
C ARG A 32 -13.15 13.07 0.03
N ILE A 33 -13.93 13.79 -0.76
CA ILE A 33 -13.60 14.07 -2.18
C ILE A 33 -12.54 15.18 -2.28
N ILE A 34 -12.62 16.21 -1.45
CA ILE A 34 -11.77 17.42 -1.57
C ILE A 34 -10.54 17.36 -0.69
N TYR A 35 -10.60 16.67 0.44
CA TYR A 35 -9.43 16.30 1.24
C TYR A 35 -9.13 14.83 0.93
N PRO A 36 -8.46 14.51 -0.19
CA PRO A 36 -7.86 13.19 -0.35
C PRO A 36 -7.01 12.93 0.89
N ARG A 37 -7.01 11.67 1.36
CA ARG A 37 -6.25 11.18 2.52
C ARG A 37 -4.93 11.93 2.58
N ILE A 38 -4.58 12.46 3.76
CA ILE A 38 -3.29 13.10 4.04
C ILE A 38 -2.22 12.34 3.26
N VAL A 39 -1.83 12.87 2.10
CA VAL A 39 -0.55 12.53 1.50
C VAL A 39 0.38 12.95 2.61
N ALA A 40 1.13 12.01 3.17
CA ALA A 40 2.21 12.36 4.05
C ALA A 40 3.10 13.28 3.21
N GLU A 41 2.86 14.59 3.31
CA GLU A 41 3.68 15.62 2.76
C GLU A 41 5.00 15.36 3.47
N ARG A 42 5.92 14.68 2.76
CA ARG A 42 7.29 14.50 3.20
C ARG A 42 7.85 15.91 3.25
N THR A 43 7.64 16.56 4.40
CA THR A 43 8.23 17.84 4.74
C THR A 43 9.70 17.75 4.35
N GLU A 44 10.22 18.76 3.65
CA GLU A 44 11.57 18.83 3.05
C GLU A 44 12.72 18.38 3.98
N VAL A 45 12.47 18.28 5.29
CA VAL A 45 13.31 17.59 6.29
C VAL A 45 13.62 16.12 5.93
N SER A 46 12.79 15.45 5.12
CA SER A 46 12.98 14.08 4.62
C SER A 46 14.10 13.95 3.57
N LEU A 47 14.61 15.05 3.01
CA LEU A 47 15.75 14.99 2.08
C LEU A 47 17.10 14.80 2.80
N LEU A 48 17.16 15.08 4.11
CA LEU A 48 18.37 14.95 4.93
C LEU A 48 18.37 13.67 5.79
N LEU A 49 17.20 13.07 6.02
CA LEU A 49 17.05 11.73 6.60
C LEU A 49 16.84 10.77 5.44
N SER A 50 17.81 9.92 5.12
CA SER A 50 17.65 8.86 4.10
C SER A 50 16.24 8.26 4.18
N GLU A 51 15.38 8.55 3.20
CA GLU A 51 14.09 7.90 3.10
C GLU A 51 14.34 6.40 3.09
N VAL A 52 13.88 5.75 4.16
CA VAL A 52 13.94 4.30 4.24
C VAL A 52 13.00 3.78 3.16
N ILE A 53 13.54 3.04 2.22
CA ILE A 53 12.78 2.49 1.10
C ILE A 53 11.81 1.46 1.65
N GLN A 54 10.51 1.71 1.47
CA GLN A 54 9.43 0.86 1.94
C GLN A 54 9.07 -0.19 0.89
N VAL A 55 9.09 -1.46 1.28
CA VAL A 55 8.94 -2.58 0.35
C VAL A 55 7.99 -3.63 0.88
N GLU A 56 7.40 -4.39 -0.04
CA GLU A 56 6.69 -5.63 0.26
C GLU A 56 7.37 -6.84 -0.39
N VAL A 57 7.20 -8.02 0.20
CA VAL A 57 7.77 -9.28 -0.31
C VAL A 57 6.68 -10.29 -0.63
N ARG A 58 6.61 -10.76 -1.88
CA ARG A 58 5.61 -11.72 -2.35
C ARG A 58 6.30 -13.01 -2.82
N ASN A 59 5.88 -14.14 -2.28
CA ASN A 59 6.35 -15.48 -2.66
C ASN A 59 5.62 -15.97 -3.92
N GLY A 60 6.32 -16.02 -5.05
CA GLY A 60 5.79 -16.44 -6.35
C GLY A 60 6.14 -17.86 -6.77
N CYS A 61 6.85 -18.65 -5.95
CA CYS A 61 7.20 -20.04 -6.28
C CYS A 61 6.64 -21.08 -5.31
N GLY A 62 5.89 -20.65 -4.28
CA GLY A 62 5.11 -21.53 -3.41
C GLY A 62 5.91 -22.22 -2.30
N ILE A 63 7.17 -21.85 -2.10
CA ILE A 63 8.00 -22.44 -1.03
C ILE A 63 7.60 -21.84 0.33
N PRO A 64 7.19 -22.65 1.32
CA PRO A 64 6.79 -22.15 2.63
C PRO A 64 7.90 -21.37 3.33
N GLY A 65 7.56 -20.21 3.92
CA GLY A 65 8.49 -19.37 4.68
C GLY A 65 9.48 -18.57 3.84
N LEU A 66 9.44 -18.68 2.51
CA LEU A 66 10.38 -17.99 1.62
C LEU A 66 10.30 -16.47 1.73
N ALA A 67 9.09 -15.90 1.71
CA ALA A 67 8.90 -14.45 1.87
C ALA A 67 9.47 -13.95 3.20
N ASN A 68 9.24 -14.67 4.31
CA ASN A 68 9.77 -14.30 5.63
C ASN A 68 11.31 -14.33 5.69
N ARG A 69 11.92 -15.28 4.97
CA ARG A 69 13.39 -15.34 4.86
C ARG A 69 13.91 -14.08 4.18
N PHE A 70 13.38 -13.74 2.99
CA PHE A 70 13.78 -12.53 2.26
C PHE A 70 13.40 -11.23 2.98
N THR A 71 12.32 -11.21 3.77
CA THR A 71 12.02 -10.10 4.68
C THR A 71 13.17 -9.84 5.64
N SER A 72 13.76 -10.88 6.22
CA SER A 72 14.89 -10.75 7.14
C SER A 72 16.13 -10.19 6.44
N VAL A 73 16.40 -10.66 5.21
CA VAL A 73 17.52 -10.20 4.37
C VAL A 73 17.36 -8.72 4.03
N LEU A 74 16.17 -8.31 3.56
CA LEU A 74 15.91 -6.92 3.17
C LEU A 74 15.98 -5.97 4.37
N ARG A 75 15.45 -6.36 5.54
CA ARG A 75 15.59 -5.54 6.76
C ARG A 75 17.04 -5.37 7.18
N GLN A 76 17.87 -6.41 7.07
CA GLN A 76 19.31 -6.30 7.35
C GLN A 76 20.04 -5.37 6.37
N ASN A 77 19.54 -5.25 5.13
CA ASN A 77 20.06 -4.32 4.12
C ASN A 77 19.49 -2.89 4.26
N GLY A 78 18.74 -2.59 5.32
CA GLY A 78 18.24 -1.24 5.62
C GLY A 78 16.95 -0.86 4.88
N PHE A 79 16.20 -1.84 4.38
CA PHE A 79 14.85 -1.63 3.82
C PHE A 79 13.78 -1.78 4.89
N ASP A 80 12.72 -0.98 4.79
CA ASP A 80 11.53 -1.15 5.64
C ASP A 80 10.54 -2.09 4.95
N VAL A 81 10.53 -3.34 5.38
CA VAL A 81 9.58 -4.33 4.85
C VAL A 81 8.26 -4.19 5.59
N VAL A 82 7.27 -3.60 4.92
CA VAL A 82 5.95 -3.31 5.52
C VAL A 82 5.04 -4.54 5.51
N GLU A 83 5.16 -5.40 4.51
CA GLU A 83 4.34 -6.61 4.36
C GLU A 83 5.13 -7.75 3.69
N SER A 84 4.80 -8.98 4.06
CA SER A 84 5.26 -10.17 3.35
C SER A 84 4.15 -11.22 3.24
N GLY A 85 4.02 -11.85 2.08
CA GLY A 85 2.97 -12.83 1.81
C GLY A 85 3.21 -13.65 0.55
N ASN A 86 2.14 -14.25 0.03
CA ASN A 86 2.17 -14.96 -1.25
C ASN A 86 1.86 -14.01 -2.40
N PHE A 87 2.42 -14.32 -3.57
CA PHE A 87 1.99 -13.72 -4.82
C PHE A 87 0.68 -14.39 -5.30
N ASP A 88 0.02 -13.78 -6.28
CA ASP A 88 -1.27 -14.28 -6.80
C ASP A 88 -1.15 -15.68 -7.44
N THR A 89 0.04 -16.01 -7.96
CA THR A 89 0.37 -17.30 -8.54
C THR A 89 1.69 -17.84 -7.99
N PHE A 90 1.90 -19.16 -8.15
CA PHE A 90 3.11 -19.86 -7.70
C PHE A 90 4.00 -20.36 -8.85
N ASP A 91 3.79 -19.87 -10.06
CA ASP A 91 4.52 -20.25 -11.28
C ASP A 91 5.60 -19.23 -11.68
N VAL A 92 5.96 -18.32 -10.78
CA VAL A 92 6.99 -17.31 -11.04
C VAL A 92 8.36 -18.00 -11.06
N THR A 93 8.92 -18.10 -12.26
CA THR A 93 10.22 -18.75 -12.47
C THR A 93 11.41 -17.85 -12.13
N ARG A 94 11.28 -16.54 -12.38
CA ARG A 94 12.37 -15.56 -12.16
C ARG A 94 11.92 -14.46 -11.22
N SER A 95 12.76 -14.15 -10.24
CA SER A 95 12.50 -13.10 -9.26
C SER A 95 12.62 -11.72 -9.90
N PHE A 96 11.75 -10.79 -9.51
CA PHE A 96 11.72 -9.45 -10.08
C PHE A 96 11.26 -8.41 -9.05
N VAL A 97 11.51 -7.14 -9.36
CA VAL A 97 11.11 -5.98 -8.57
C VAL A 97 10.12 -5.15 -9.36
N ILE A 98 9.04 -4.72 -8.73
CA ILE A 98 8.07 -3.78 -9.29
C ILE A 98 8.31 -2.41 -8.65
N ASP A 99 8.61 -1.40 -9.46
CA ASP A 99 8.64 0.00 -9.04
C ASP A 99 7.21 0.52 -8.88
N ARG A 100 6.84 0.82 -7.64
CA ARG A 100 5.51 1.30 -7.25
C ARG A 100 5.46 2.82 -7.06
N SER A 101 6.57 3.42 -6.62
CA SER A 101 6.70 4.87 -6.40
C SER A 101 6.95 5.68 -7.67
N GLY A 102 7.45 5.04 -8.73
CA GLY A 102 7.98 5.73 -9.91
C GLY A 102 9.42 6.24 -9.72
N ASN A 103 10.02 6.01 -8.55
CA ASN A 103 11.42 6.26 -8.29
C ASN A 103 12.23 5.01 -8.64
N LEU A 104 12.66 4.93 -9.90
CA LEU A 104 13.42 3.79 -10.39
C LEU A 104 14.72 3.55 -9.61
N ASP A 105 15.34 4.59 -9.03
CA ASP A 105 16.56 4.42 -8.26
C ASP A 105 16.33 3.67 -6.95
N ASN A 106 15.16 3.81 -6.34
CA ASN A 106 14.75 3.00 -5.20
C ASN A 106 14.59 1.52 -5.62
N ALA A 107 13.90 1.26 -6.73
CA ALA A 107 13.75 -0.10 -7.25
C ALA A 107 15.09 -0.75 -7.62
N ARG A 108 16.04 0.02 -8.20
CA ARG A 108 17.41 -0.46 -8.47
C ARG A 108 18.19 -0.78 -7.20
N ARG A 109 18.03 0.02 -6.13
CA ARG A 109 18.66 -0.27 -4.83
C ARG A 109 18.16 -1.60 -4.28
N VAL A 110 16.85 -1.86 -4.36
CA VAL A 110 16.23 -3.13 -3.96
C VAL A 110 16.75 -4.29 -4.81
N ALA A 111 16.77 -4.14 -6.15
CA ALA A 111 17.26 -5.17 -7.07
C ALA A 111 18.72 -5.55 -6.77
N ARG A 112 19.60 -4.56 -6.59
CA ARG A 112 21.01 -4.78 -6.25
C ARG A 112 21.20 -5.50 -4.93
N ALA A 113 20.37 -5.18 -3.91
CA ALA A 113 20.44 -5.86 -2.62
C ALA A 113 20.17 -7.37 -2.76
N LEU A 114 19.30 -7.77 -3.69
CA LEU A 114 18.98 -9.16 -4.00
C LEU A 114 19.90 -9.79 -5.06
N GLY A 115 20.84 -9.04 -5.64
CA GLY A 115 21.69 -9.53 -6.73
C GLY A 115 21.00 -9.59 -8.09
N LEU A 116 19.86 -8.92 -8.24
CA LEU A 116 19.10 -8.84 -9.49
C LEU A 116 19.66 -7.75 -10.41
N SER A 117 19.64 -8.03 -11.71
CA SER A 117 19.98 -7.09 -12.78
C SER A 117 18.80 -6.14 -13.09
N ASP A 118 19.10 -4.96 -13.64
CA ASP A 118 18.11 -3.93 -13.95
C ASP A 118 16.99 -4.40 -14.91
N ASP A 119 17.22 -5.43 -15.75
CA ASP A 119 16.18 -6.03 -16.61
C ASP A 119 15.11 -6.82 -15.84
N ARG A 120 15.32 -7.04 -14.54
CA ARG A 120 14.35 -7.65 -13.61
C ARG A 120 13.51 -6.59 -12.89
N ILE A 121 13.51 -5.34 -13.36
CA ILE A 121 12.68 -4.27 -12.80
C ILE A 121 11.54 -3.95 -13.75
N ILE A 122 10.31 -4.09 -13.25
CA ILE A 122 9.07 -3.73 -13.94
C ILE A 122 8.57 -2.41 -13.34
N ARG A 123 8.04 -1.50 -14.17
CA ARG A 123 7.42 -0.27 -13.67
C ARG A 123 5.91 -0.41 -13.68
N GLU A 124 5.30 -0.30 -12.52
CA GLU A 124 3.85 -0.33 -12.35
C GLU A 124 3.48 0.65 -11.23
N ILE A 125 3.50 1.92 -11.59
CA ILE A 125 3.31 3.03 -10.65
C ILE A 125 1.89 2.97 -10.10
N SER A 126 1.79 2.88 -8.78
CA SER A 126 0.51 2.90 -8.08
C SER A 126 0.60 3.79 -6.85
N PRO A 127 0.19 5.07 -6.94
CA PRO A 127 0.37 6.04 -5.86
C PRO A 127 -0.46 5.70 -4.61
N ASP A 128 -1.44 4.81 -4.73
CA ASP A 128 -2.30 4.38 -3.63
C ASP A 128 -1.63 3.38 -2.67
N PHE A 129 -0.52 2.75 -3.07
CA PHE A 129 0.07 1.63 -2.33
C PHE A 129 1.01 2.05 -1.19
N TYR A 130 1.39 3.32 -1.05
CA TYR A 130 2.38 3.78 -0.04
C TYR A 130 3.64 2.90 0.02
N LEU A 131 4.04 2.34 -1.12
CA LEU A 131 5.17 1.42 -1.27
C LEU A 131 6.13 2.00 -2.30
N ASP A 132 7.43 1.90 -2.05
CA ASP A 132 8.45 2.20 -3.05
C ASP A 132 8.58 1.09 -4.07
N ALA A 133 8.57 -0.17 -3.61
CA ALA A 133 8.70 -1.34 -4.47
C ALA A 133 8.03 -2.62 -3.93
N THR A 134 7.62 -3.50 -4.85
CA THR A 134 7.21 -4.88 -4.57
C THR A 134 8.31 -5.83 -5.02
N ILE A 135 8.75 -6.75 -4.16
CA ILE A 135 9.66 -7.83 -4.54
C ILE A 135 8.83 -9.10 -4.75
N VAL A 136 8.94 -9.71 -5.91
CA VAL A 136 8.38 -11.03 -6.18
C VAL A 136 9.51 -12.05 -6.26
N ILE A 137 9.50 -13.03 -5.36
CA ILE A 137 10.52 -14.08 -5.29
C ILE A 137 10.05 -15.29 -6.10
N GLY A 138 10.79 -15.62 -7.16
CA GLY A 138 10.56 -16.76 -8.03
C GLY A 138 11.38 -18.00 -7.64
N SER A 139 11.31 -19.02 -8.49
CA SER A 139 12.01 -20.30 -8.30
C SER A 139 13.55 -20.18 -8.39
N ASP A 140 14.06 -19.08 -8.93
CA ASP A 140 15.49 -18.76 -8.98
C ASP A 140 16.04 -18.18 -7.65
N TYR A 141 15.27 -18.21 -6.56
CA TYR A 141 15.63 -17.61 -5.27
C TYR A 141 17.00 -18.05 -4.72
N GLU A 142 17.50 -19.24 -5.07
CA GLU A 142 18.80 -19.73 -4.63
C GLU A 142 19.97 -18.94 -5.23
N SER A 143 19.74 -18.26 -6.35
CA SER A 143 20.72 -17.38 -6.99
C SER A 143 20.75 -15.96 -6.42
N LEU A 144 19.80 -15.62 -5.52
CA LEU A 144 19.72 -14.31 -4.90
C LEU A 144 20.62 -14.21 -3.67
N ASN A 145 20.97 -12.98 -3.30
CA ASN A 145 21.67 -12.72 -2.04
C ASN A 145 20.74 -13.01 -0.85
N GLN A 146 21.24 -13.77 0.13
CA GLN A 146 20.52 -14.20 1.34
C GLN A 146 21.34 -13.99 2.60
#